data_AF-A0AAD4Q9E3-F1
#
_entry.id   AF-A0AAD4Q9E3-F1
#
_cell.length_a   1.000
_cell.length_b   1.000
_cell.length_c   1.000
_cell.angle_alpha   90.00
_cell.angle_beta   90.00
_cell.angle_gamma   90.00
#
_symmetry.space_group_name_H-M   'P 1'
#
loop_
_entity.id
_entity.type
_entity.pdbx_description
1 polymer ?
#
loop_
_entity_poly.entity_id
_entity_poly.type
_entity_poly.pdbx_seq_one_letter_code
_entity_poly.pdbx_strand_id
1 'polypeptide(L)'
;MSLPVPEPEDVIWNSSRTARQIHDLGRVENDIGRLLSLASSSLALLALPQTDTPDAGLPQGDERSEQFVVEVGKYFETLDSIQMALRSSLAHIRAARISPAVLTAPPAGFVPPPQGVGLPSPPAPGGQQLSSDAGGGVKDQTRGLLEERVERDAWHGVLDALTRLRDARRAEATEIGMSATVTSKGGGGEDDVFMGAPG
;
A
#
# COMPACT_ATOMS: atom_id res chain seq x y z
N MET A 1 -34.17 4.86 10.69
CA MET A 1 -33.54 3.90 9.76
C MET A 1 -32.03 4.11 9.85
N SER A 2 -31.36 3.36 10.72
CA SER A 2 -29.90 3.44 10.85
C SER A 2 -29.28 2.65 9.70
N LEU A 3 -28.47 3.32 8.89
CA LEU A 3 -27.65 2.66 7.87
C LEU A 3 -26.61 1.78 8.56
N PRO A 4 -26.38 0.53 8.10
CA PRO A 4 -25.34 -0.32 8.66
C PRO A 4 -23.99 0.34 8.41
N VAL A 5 -23.22 0.54 9.48
CA VAL A 5 -21.82 0.99 9.40
C VAL A 5 -21.03 -0.14 8.75
N PRO A 6 -20.38 0.08 7.59
CA PRO A 6 -19.56 -0.95 6.98
C PRO A 6 -18.35 -1.22 7.89
N GLU A 7 -18.10 -2.50 8.16
CA GLU A 7 -16.91 -2.96 8.86
C GLU A 7 -15.65 -2.47 8.14
N PRO A 8 -14.54 -2.19 8.84
CA PRO A 8 -13.35 -1.56 8.25
C PRO A 8 -12.73 -2.38 7.10
N GLU A 9 -12.94 -3.69 7.08
CA GLU A 9 -12.47 -4.59 6.02
C GLU A 9 -13.20 -4.35 4.70
N ASP A 10 -14.50 -4.09 4.74
CA ASP A 10 -15.31 -3.80 3.55
C ASP A 10 -14.89 -2.48 2.89
N VAL A 11 -14.39 -1.52 3.68
CA VAL A 11 -13.95 -0.22 3.18
C VAL A 11 -12.70 -0.38 2.31
N ILE A 12 -11.76 -1.24 2.71
CA ILE A 12 -10.51 -1.48 1.97
C ILE A 12 -10.80 -2.15 0.63
N TRP A 13 -11.63 -3.20 0.63
CA TRP A 13 -11.96 -3.95 -0.59
C TRP A 13 -12.88 -3.18 -1.54
N ASN A 14 -13.73 -2.27 -1.02
CA ASN A 14 -14.60 -1.44 -1.85
C ASN A 14 -13.97 -0.12 -2.35
N SER A 15 -12.84 0.29 -1.75
CA SER A 15 -12.16 1.57 -2.03
C SER A 15 -11.70 1.76 -3.47
N SER A 16 -11.28 0.68 -4.14
CA SER A 16 -10.69 0.73 -5.48
C SER A 16 -11.22 -0.38 -6.38
N ARG A 17 -11.32 -0.10 -7.68
CA ARG A 17 -11.73 -1.08 -8.70
C ARG A 17 -10.81 -2.31 -8.69
N THR A 18 -9.50 -2.10 -8.52
CA THR A 18 -8.52 -3.19 -8.42
C THR A 18 -8.70 -3.98 -7.13
N ALA A 19 -9.02 -3.31 -6.02
CA ALA A 19 -9.26 -3.98 -4.73
C ALA A 19 -10.49 -4.89 -4.81
N ARG A 20 -11.59 -4.43 -5.42
CA ARG A 20 -12.78 -5.28 -5.68
C ARG A 20 -12.44 -6.47 -6.55
N GLN A 21 -11.66 -6.27 -7.60
CA GLN A 21 -11.25 -7.36 -8.48
C GLN A 21 -10.40 -8.41 -7.76
N ILE A 22 -9.51 -8.00 -6.84
CA ILE A 22 -8.71 -8.91 -6.01
C ILE A 22 -9.62 -9.68 -5.04
N HIS A 23 -10.56 -8.98 -4.39
CA HIS A 23 -11.53 -9.60 -3.50
C HIS A 23 -12.42 -10.63 -4.22
N ASP A 24 -12.91 -10.30 -5.41
CA ASP A 24 -13.68 -11.21 -6.26
C ASP A 24 -12.85 -12.44 -6.65
N LEU A 25 -11.55 -12.28 -6.92
CA LEU A 25 -10.65 -13.40 -7.21
C LEU A 25 -10.43 -14.29 -5.98
N GLY A 26 -10.35 -13.71 -4.78
CA GLY A 26 -10.31 -14.46 -3.52
C GLY A 26 -11.57 -15.29 -3.29
N ARG A 27 -12.74 -14.81 -3.75
CA ARG A 27 -13.97 -15.62 -3.74
C ARG A 27 -13.87 -16.82 -4.68
N VAL A 28 -13.32 -16.65 -5.88
CA VAL A 28 -13.07 -17.76 -6.82
C VAL A 28 -12.15 -18.80 -6.20
N GLU A 29 -11.14 -18.39 -5.43
CA GLU A 29 -10.22 -19.30 -4.74
C GLU A 29 -10.95 -20.19 -3.71
N ASN A 30 -11.89 -19.59 -2.95
CA ASN A 30 -12.76 -20.35 -2.06
C ASN A 30 -13.68 -21.31 -2.81
N ASP A 31 -14.21 -20.89 -3.97
CA ASP A 31 -15.06 -21.73 -4.81
C ASP A 31 -14.29 -22.92 -5.41
N ILE A 32 -12.99 -22.76 -5.72
CA ILE A 32 -12.11 -23.89 -6.12
C ILE A 32 -11.98 -24.90 -4.97
N GLY A 33 -11.82 -24.44 -3.73
CA GLY A 33 -11.81 -25.32 -2.56
C GLY A 33 -13.11 -26.11 -2.42
N ARG A 34 -14.27 -25.45 -2.62
CA ARG A 34 -15.59 -26.10 -2.63
C ARG A 34 -15.72 -27.10 -3.77
N LEU A 35 -15.26 -26.75 -4.97
CA LEU A 35 -15.27 -27.62 -6.14
C LEU A 35 -14.50 -28.92 -5.88
N LEU A 36 -13.33 -28.85 -5.23
CA LEU A 36 -12.55 -30.02 -4.84
C LEU A 36 -13.28 -30.88 -3.79
N SER A 37 -13.98 -30.24 -2.84
CA SER A 37 -14.83 -30.96 -1.88
C SER A 37 -15.99 -31.69 -2.56
N LEU A 38 -16.67 -31.05 -3.52
CA LEU A 38 -17.75 -31.66 -4.31
C LEU A 38 -17.23 -32.81 -5.17
N ALA A 39 -16.04 -32.66 -5.76
CA ALA A 39 -15.37 -33.73 -6.52
C ALA A 39 -15.04 -34.93 -5.61
N SER A 40 -14.53 -34.68 -4.41
CA SER A 40 -14.26 -35.76 -3.45
C SER A 40 -15.53 -36.46 -3.01
N SER A 41 -16.61 -35.72 -2.76
CA SER A 41 -17.92 -36.26 -2.37
C SER A 41 -18.51 -37.13 -3.50
N SER A 42 -18.54 -36.60 -4.73
CA SER A 42 -19.03 -37.35 -5.90
C SER A 42 -18.20 -38.62 -6.19
N LEU A 43 -16.89 -38.58 -6.01
CA LEU A 43 -16.04 -39.79 -6.13
C LEU A 43 -16.32 -40.80 -5.02
N ALA A 44 -16.57 -40.36 -3.77
CA ALA A 44 -16.96 -41.25 -2.68
C ALA A 44 -18.33 -41.90 -2.93
N LEU A 45 -19.25 -41.18 -3.55
CA LEU A 45 -20.56 -41.71 -3.97
C LEU A 45 -20.42 -42.71 -5.14
N LEU A 46 -19.39 -42.59 -5.97
CA LEU A 46 -19.12 -43.57 -7.05
C LEU A 46 -18.30 -44.79 -6.58
N ALA A 47 -17.67 -44.70 -5.42
CA ALA A 47 -16.84 -45.77 -4.89
C ALA A 47 -17.66 -47.03 -4.62
N LEU A 48 -17.07 -48.20 -4.87
CA LEU A 48 -17.73 -49.49 -4.70
C LEU A 48 -18.17 -49.69 -3.23
N PRO A 49 -19.36 -50.28 -3.00
CA PRO A 49 -19.88 -50.54 -1.65
C PRO A 49 -18.99 -51.46 -0.80
N GLN A 50 -18.02 -52.14 -1.41
CA GLN A 50 -17.00 -52.95 -0.71
C GLN A 50 -15.91 -52.12 -0.02
N THR A 51 -15.82 -50.81 -0.28
CA THR A 51 -14.83 -49.90 0.37
C THR A 51 -15.43 -49.00 1.43
N ASP A 52 -16.76 -48.99 1.58
CA ASP A 52 -17.41 -48.23 2.63
C ASP A 52 -17.19 -48.94 3.96
N THR A 53 -16.47 -48.29 4.85
CA THR A 53 -16.49 -48.70 6.26
C THR A 53 -17.91 -48.48 6.80
N PRO A 54 -18.45 -49.35 7.66
CA PRO A 54 -19.81 -49.25 8.18
C PRO A 54 -20.09 -47.95 8.97
N ASP A 55 -19.04 -47.19 9.28
CA ASP A 55 -19.08 -45.91 10.00
C ASP A 55 -18.96 -44.69 9.07
N ALA A 56 -18.86 -44.89 7.75
CA ALA A 56 -18.62 -43.81 6.79
C ALA A 56 -19.89 -42.98 6.47
N GLY A 57 -21.04 -43.30 7.08
CA GLY A 57 -22.27 -42.50 6.99
C GLY A 57 -22.83 -42.33 5.57
N LEU A 58 -22.39 -43.14 4.60
CA LEU A 58 -22.81 -43.01 3.21
C LEU A 58 -24.20 -43.64 2.97
N PRO A 59 -25.02 -43.04 2.11
CA PRO A 59 -26.30 -43.61 1.69
C PRO A 59 -26.08 -44.93 0.93
N GLN A 60 -26.92 -45.91 1.19
CA GLN A 60 -26.86 -47.23 0.56
C GLN A 60 -27.85 -47.34 -0.60
N GLY A 61 -27.45 -48.03 -1.68
CA GLY A 61 -28.35 -48.38 -2.78
C GLY A 61 -28.70 -47.20 -3.71
N ASP A 62 -29.98 -47.12 -4.11
CA ASP A 62 -30.48 -46.14 -5.10
C ASP A 62 -30.29 -44.68 -4.66
N GLU A 63 -30.38 -44.39 -3.36
CA GLU A 63 -30.18 -43.05 -2.79
C GLU A 63 -28.78 -42.49 -3.08
N ARG A 64 -27.77 -43.37 -3.22
CA ARG A 64 -26.40 -42.98 -3.56
C ARG A 64 -26.30 -42.46 -4.99
N SER A 65 -27.04 -43.07 -5.90
CA SER A 65 -27.06 -42.68 -7.31
C SER A 65 -27.78 -41.35 -7.53
N GLU A 66 -28.86 -41.10 -6.79
CA GLU A 66 -29.57 -39.81 -6.80
C GLU A 66 -28.70 -38.69 -6.22
N GLN A 67 -28.06 -38.93 -5.07
CA GLN A 67 -27.14 -37.96 -4.46
C GLN A 67 -25.94 -37.69 -5.36
N PHE A 68 -25.43 -38.70 -6.07
CA PHE A 68 -24.35 -38.52 -7.03
C PHE A 68 -24.76 -37.54 -8.14
N VAL A 69 -25.94 -37.71 -8.75
CA VAL A 69 -26.42 -36.81 -9.81
C VAL A 69 -26.56 -35.38 -9.30
N VAL A 70 -27.08 -35.20 -8.08
CA VAL A 70 -27.22 -33.88 -7.46
C VAL A 70 -25.86 -33.24 -7.19
N GLU A 71 -24.92 -33.96 -6.59
CA GLU A 71 -23.58 -33.45 -6.25
C GLU A 71 -22.74 -33.15 -7.50
N VAL A 72 -22.85 -33.98 -8.54
CA VAL A 72 -22.20 -33.71 -9.83
C VAL A 72 -22.82 -32.49 -10.53
N GLY A 73 -24.13 -32.31 -10.45
CA GLY A 73 -24.79 -31.09 -10.94
C GLY A 73 -24.19 -29.84 -10.29
N LYS A 74 -24.13 -29.81 -8.96
CA LYS A 74 -23.50 -28.71 -8.20
C LYS A 74 -22.03 -28.50 -8.55
N TYR A 75 -21.28 -29.59 -8.77
CA TYR A 75 -19.88 -29.52 -9.20
C TYR A 75 -19.75 -28.77 -10.53
N PHE A 76 -20.55 -29.12 -11.54
CA PHE A 76 -20.49 -28.45 -12.85
C PHE A 76 -20.97 -27.00 -12.80
N GLU A 77 -21.99 -26.68 -12.01
CA GLU A 77 -22.42 -25.29 -11.79
C GLU A 77 -21.30 -24.45 -11.15
N THR A 78 -20.64 -25.00 -10.13
CA THR A 78 -19.51 -24.35 -9.46
C THR A 78 -18.33 -24.19 -10.41
N LEU A 79 -18.04 -25.21 -11.23
CA LEU A 79 -16.99 -25.17 -12.25
C LEU A 79 -17.25 -24.06 -13.28
N ASP A 80 -18.48 -23.96 -13.80
CA ASP A 80 -18.84 -22.93 -14.78
C ASP A 80 -18.73 -21.53 -14.18
N SER A 81 -19.18 -21.34 -12.94
CA SER A 81 -19.03 -20.08 -12.20
C SER A 81 -17.57 -19.65 -12.08
N ILE A 82 -16.69 -20.57 -11.66
CA ILE A 82 -15.23 -20.35 -11.57
C ILE A 82 -14.67 -19.96 -12.93
N GLN A 83 -15.03 -20.70 -13.99
CA GLN A 83 -14.53 -20.42 -15.33
C GLN A 83 -14.98 -19.05 -15.86
N MET A 84 -16.25 -18.68 -15.65
CA MET A 84 -16.77 -17.37 -16.03
C MET A 84 -16.03 -16.25 -15.29
N ALA A 85 -15.81 -16.40 -13.98
CA ALA A 85 -15.11 -15.42 -13.16
C ALA A 85 -13.64 -15.25 -13.59
N LEU A 86 -12.92 -16.35 -13.85
CA LEU A 86 -11.54 -16.31 -14.34
C LEU A 86 -11.44 -15.65 -15.72
N ARG A 87 -12.34 -16.00 -16.65
CA ARG A 87 -12.39 -15.38 -17.98
C ARG A 87 -12.67 -13.88 -17.89
N SER A 88 -13.60 -13.49 -17.02
CA SER A 88 -13.93 -12.08 -16.76
C SER A 88 -12.74 -11.32 -16.17
N SER A 89 -12.07 -11.87 -15.14
CA SER A 89 -10.89 -11.26 -14.53
C SER A 89 -9.75 -11.08 -15.55
N LEU A 90 -9.51 -12.08 -16.39
CA LEU A 90 -8.50 -12.02 -17.44
C LEU A 90 -8.85 -10.97 -18.50
N ALA A 91 -10.12 -10.84 -18.88
CA ALA A 91 -10.58 -9.76 -19.76
C ALA A 91 -10.34 -8.37 -19.14
N HIS A 92 -10.59 -8.22 -17.83
CA HIS A 92 -10.32 -6.98 -17.10
C HIS A 92 -8.82 -6.65 -17.05
N ILE A 93 -7.95 -7.63 -16.79
CA ILE A 93 -6.48 -7.44 -16.81
C ILE A 93 -6.03 -6.96 -18.20
N ARG A 94 -6.54 -7.57 -19.27
CA ARG A 94 -6.25 -7.15 -20.65
C ARG A 94 -6.75 -5.73 -20.93
N ALA A 95 -7.97 -5.41 -20.51
CA ALA A 95 -8.54 -4.07 -20.67
C ALA A 95 -7.77 -3.00 -19.88
N ALA A 96 -7.24 -3.36 -18.71
CA ALA A 96 -6.44 -2.48 -17.86
C ALA A 96 -5.04 -2.17 -18.42
N ARG A 97 -4.60 -2.86 -19.50
CA ARG A 97 -3.28 -2.66 -20.13
C ARG A 97 -2.11 -2.66 -19.14
N ILE A 98 -2.20 -3.47 -18.08
CA ILE A 98 -1.11 -3.62 -17.12
C ILE A 98 0.05 -4.25 -17.87
N SER A 99 1.09 -3.48 -18.15
CA SER A 99 2.27 -4.00 -18.84
C SER A 99 2.88 -5.13 -18.00
N PRO A 100 3.20 -6.29 -18.60
CA PRO A 100 3.91 -7.37 -17.91
C PRO A 100 5.22 -6.90 -17.27
N ALA A 101 5.80 -5.80 -17.77
CA ALA A 101 7.01 -5.18 -17.23
C ALA A 101 6.84 -4.65 -15.79
N VAL A 102 5.63 -4.49 -15.27
CA VAL A 102 5.40 -4.13 -13.85
C VAL A 102 5.74 -5.31 -12.92
N LEU A 103 5.66 -6.55 -13.41
CA LEU A 103 5.99 -7.76 -12.63
C LEU A 103 7.47 -8.11 -12.67
N THR A 104 8.20 -7.65 -13.69
CA THR A 104 9.64 -7.83 -13.79
C THR A 104 10.31 -6.70 -13.03
N ALA A 105 11.03 -7.03 -11.95
CA ALA A 105 11.82 -6.06 -11.22
C ALA A 105 12.75 -5.32 -12.21
N PRO A 106 12.80 -3.97 -12.18
CA PRO A 106 13.72 -3.23 -13.01
C PRO A 106 15.15 -3.74 -12.79
N PRO A 107 16.01 -3.76 -13.84
CA PRO A 107 17.41 -4.09 -13.68
C PRO A 107 18.04 -3.30 -12.52
N ALA A 108 18.96 -3.91 -11.78
CA ALA A 108 19.65 -3.22 -10.69
C ALA A 108 20.31 -1.92 -11.23
N GLY A 109 19.98 -0.78 -10.64
CA GLY A 109 20.42 0.54 -11.12
C GLY A 109 19.50 1.21 -12.16
N PHE A 110 18.31 0.67 -12.42
CA PHE A 110 17.32 1.32 -13.28
C PHE A 110 16.84 2.64 -12.66
N VAL A 111 17.28 3.75 -13.25
CA VAL A 111 16.70 5.07 -13.02
C VAL A 111 15.60 5.24 -14.07
N PRO A 112 14.32 5.36 -13.68
CA PRO A 112 13.24 5.57 -14.63
C PRO A 112 13.54 6.81 -15.48
N PRO A 113 13.25 6.78 -16.79
CA PRO A 113 13.39 7.97 -17.62
C PRO A 113 12.53 9.08 -17.02
N PRO A 114 13.04 10.33 -16.98
CA PRO A 114 12.33 11.42 -16.35
C PRO A 114 10.94 11.57 -16.97
N GLN A 115 9.91 11.57 -16.12
CA GLN A 115 8.53 11.75 -16.57
C GLN A 115 8.29 13.23 -16.79
N GLY A 116 8.76 13.74 -17.92
CA GLY A 116 8.53 15.13 -18.32
C GLY A 116 8.96 15.39 -19.75
N VAL A 117 8.21 16.27 -20.42
CA VAL A 117 8.60 16.82 -21.71
C VAL A 117 9.74 17.80 -21.43
N GLY A 118 10.98 17.37 -21.62
CA GLY A 118 12.13 18.26 -21.53
C GLY A 118 12.09 19.28 -22.67
N LEU A 119 12.28 20.56 -22.36
CA LEU A 119 12.63 21.54 -23.39
C LEU A 119 14.06 21.23 -23.86
N PRO A 120 14.35 21.20 -25.17
CA PRO A 120 15.71 21.06 -25.62
C PRO A 120 16.53 22.23 -25.07
N SER A 121 17.57 21.93 -24.27
CA SER A 121 18.54 22.93 -23.86
C SER A 121 19.10 23.61 -25.11
N PRO A 122 19.11 24.94 -25.21
CA PRO A 122 19.75 25.60 -26.35
C PRO A 122 21.23 25.19 -26.38
N PRO A 123 21.78 24.83 -27.55
CA PRO A 123 23.19 24.49 -27.65
C PRO A 123 24.01 25.72 -27.27
N ALA A 124 24.92 25.57 -26.31
CA ALA A 124 25.95 26.56 -26.07
C ALA A 124 26.72 26.80 -27.39
N PRO A 125 27.04 28.06 -27.75
CA PRO A 125 27.73 28.35 -28.99
C PRO A 125 29.15 27.79 -28.92
N GLY A 126 29.40 26.65 -29.60
CA GLY A 126 30.75 26.14 -29.84
C GLY A 126 31.01 24.65 -29.63
N GLY A 127 30.04 23.84 -29.18
CA GLY A 127 30.28 22.41 -28.93
C GLY A 127 29.86 21.50 -30.09
N GLN A 128 30.83 21.04 -30.90
CA GLN A 128 30.60 19.98 -31.88
C GLN A 128 30.05 18.72 -31.21
N GLN A 129 28.97 18.20 -31.79
CA GLN A 129 28.31 16.96 -31.44
C GLN A 129 29.21 15.78 -31.83
N LEU A 130 29.95 15.26 -30.87
CA LEU A 130 30.62 13.97 -30.97
C LEU A 130 30.08 13.05 -29.88
N SER A 131 29.33 12.06 -30.34
CA SER A 131 28.99 10.84 -29.63
C SER A 131 30.25 10.11 -29.17
N SER A 132 30.38 9.84 -27.87
CA SER A 132 30.78 8.51 -27.33
C SER A 132 31.04 8.60 -25.82
N ASP A 133 30.36 7.69 -25.12
CA ASP A 133 30.85 6.90 -23.99
C ASP A 133 32.16 7.37 -23.29
N ALA A 134 32.03 8.09 -22.18
CA ALA A 134 32.99 8.12 -21.07
C ALA A 134 32.39 8.91 -19.88
N GLY A 135 32.50 8.35 -18.68
CA GLY A 135 31.75 8.75 -17.50
C GLY A 135 32.02 10.16 -16.96
N GLY A 136 30.99 10.66 -16.27
CA GLY A 136 31.10 11.79 -15.33
C GLY A 136 30.59 13.13 -15.90
N GLY A 137 29.27 13.31 -15.99
CA GLY A 137 28.71 14.63 -16.32
C GLY A 137 27.20 14.72 -16.57
N VAL A 138 26.46 13.61 -16.48
CA VAL A 138 25.04 13.56 -16.86
C VAL A 138 24.15 13.38 -15.63
N LYS A 139 24.14 14.33 -14.71
CA LYS A 139 23.12 14.37 -13.62
C LYS A 139 22.13 15.53 -13.76
N ASP A 140 22.44 16.52 -14.59
CA ASP A 140 21.63 17.74 -14.72
C ASP A 140 20.84 17.86 -16.04
N GLN A 141 21.05 16.95 -17.01
CA GLN A 141 20.45 17.08 -18.35
C GLN A 141 19.13 16.30 -18.57
N THR A 142 18.62 15.60 -17.55
CA THR A 142 17.45 14.72 -17.69
C THR A 142 16.56 14.77 -16.45
N ARG A 143 16.26 15.98 -15.94
CA ARG A 143 15.15 16.16 -14.99
C ARG A 143 13.95 16.75 -15.73
N GLY A 144 12.79 16.10 -15.61
CA GLY A 144 11.55 16.57 -16.22
C GLY A 144 10.99 17.81 -15.51
N LEU A 145 10.19 18.61 -16.22
CA LEU A 145 9.50 19.78 -15.63
C LEU A 145 8.66 19.46 -14.38
N LEU A 146 8.12 18.23 -14.30
CA LEU A 146 7.37 17.77 -13.12
C LEU A 146 8.30 17.53 -11.94
N GLU A 147 9.48 16.97 -12.17
CA GLU A 147 10.49 16.73 -11.15
C GLU A 147 11.04 18.06 -10.63
N GLU A 148 11.30 19.04 -11.50
CA GLU A 148 11.68 20.39 -11.08
C GLU A 148 10.60 21.10 -10.25
N ARG A 149 9.32 20.89 -10.57
CA ARG A 149 8.22 21.48 -9.79
C ARG A 149 8.13 20.84 -8.41
N VAL A 150 8.18 19.52 -8.33
CA VAL A 150 8.16 18.79 -7.06
C VAL A 150 9.37 19.17 -6.21
N GLU A 151 10.55 19.29 -6.82
CA GLU A 151 11.76 19.73 -6.12
C GLU A 151 11.62 21.18 -5.61
N ARG A 152 11.12 22.10 -6.43
CA ARG A 152 10.88 23.49 -6.00
C ARG A 152 9.90 23.55 -4.84
N ASP A 153 8.78 22.82 -4.91
CA ASP A 153 7.77 22.80 -3.86
C ASP A 153 8.33 22.19 -2.57
N ALA A 154 9.15 21.15 -2.67
CA ALA A 154 9.86 20.56 -1.53
C ALA A 154 10.82 21.57 -0.88
N TRP A 155 11.61 22.30 -1.68
CA TRP A 155 12.50 23.34 -1.16
C TRP A 155 11.74 24.49 -0.51
N HIS A 156 10.59 24.90 -1.05
CA HIS A 156 9.72 25.88 -0.41
C HIS A 156 9.18 25.36 0.93
N GLY A 157 8.77 24.10 1.01
CA GLY A 157 8.33 23.47 2.27
C GLY A 157 9.43 23.42 3.33
N VAL A 158 10.66 23.07 2.95
CA VAL A 158 11.82 23.07 3.85
C VAL A 158 12.14 24.48 4.34
N LEU A 159 12.09 25.48 3.46
CA LEU A 159 12.34 26.87 3.83
C LEU A 159 11.29 27.37 4.82
N ASP A 160 10.01 27.08 4.59
CA ASP A 160 8.92 27.46 5.50
C ASP A 160 9.10 26.79 6.87
N ALA A 161 9.41 25.48 6.90
CA ALA A 161 9.68 24.76 8.15
C ALA A 161 10.88 25.35 8.93
N LEU A 162 11.98 25.68 8.26
CA LEU A 162 13.14 26.31 8.90
C LEU A 162 12.86 27.73 9.38
N THR A 163 12.02 28.47 8.64
CA THR A 163 11.59 29.81 9.02
C THR A 163 10.74 29.75 10.29
N ARG A 164 9.77 28.83 10.34
CA ARG A 164 8.95 28.57 11.55
C ARG A 164 9.82 28.17 12.74
N LEU A 165 10.80 27.28 12.55
CA LEU A 165 11.71 26.86 13.63
C LEU A 165 12.58 28.02 14.15
N ARG A 166 13.08 28.87 13.25
CA ARG A 166 13.85 30.06 13.61
C ARG A 166 12.99 31.04 14.42
N ASP A 167 11.76 31.26 13.99
CA ASP A 167 10.87 32.21 14.64
C ASP A 167 10.41 31.69 16.01
N ALA A 168 10.15 30.38 16.14
CA ALA A 168 9.91 29.71 17.42
C ALA A 168 11.09 29.85 18.40
N ARG A 169 12.33 29.62 17.95
CA ARG A 169 13.53 29.81 18.80
C ARG A 169 13.73 31.25 19.25
N ARG A 170 13.35 32.23 18.43
CA ARG A 170 13.40 33.65 18.82
C ARG A 170 12.35 33.99 19.87
N ALA A 171 11.15 33.42 19.75
CA ALA A 171 10.10 33.58 20.76
C ALA A 171 10.51 32.97 22.11
N GLU A 172 11.06 31.76 22.10
CA GLU A 172 11.59 31.11 23.32
C GLU A 172 12.71 31.93 23.97
N ALA A 173 13.63 32.48 23.17
CA ALA A 173 14.70 33.33 23.69
C ALA A 173 14.17 34.63 24.33
N THR A 174 13.08 35.21 23.79
CA THR A 174 12.43 36.38 24.41
C THR A 174 11.69 36.03 25.70
N GLU A 175 11.05 34.86 25.80
CA GLU A 175 10.38 34.45 27.04
C GLU A 175 11.37 34.16 28.17
N ILE A 176 12.50 33.50 27.86
CA ILE A 176 13.57 33.23 28.83
C ILE A 176 14.25 34.55 29.26
N GLY A 177 14.47 35.47 28.33
CA GLY A 177 15.03 36.80 28.61
C GLY A 177 14.10 37.70 29.45
N MET A 178 12.79 37.50 29.38
CA MET A 178 11.79 38.31 30.10
C MET A 178 11.42 37.70 31.47
N SER A 179 11.57 36.38 31.64
CA SER A 179 11.44 35.69 32.93
C SER A 179 12.60 36.00 33.90
N ALA A 180 13.82 36.23 33.37
CA ALA A 180 14.99 36.58 34.18
C ALA A 180 14.92 38.00 34.78
N THR A 181 14.18 38.93 34.19
CA THR A 181 14.12 40.33 34.66
C THR A 181 13.06 40.58 35.73
N VAL A 182 12.09 39.68 35.91
CA VAL A 182 10.95 39.86 36.85
C VAL A 182 11.25 39.31 38.25
N THR A 183 12.28 38.48 38.45
CA THR A 183 12.63 37.90 39.76
C THR A 183 13.62 38.71 40.60
N SER A 184 14.11 39.87 40.14
CA SER A 184 15.16 40.65 40.86
C SER A 184 14.64 41.82 41.72
N LYS A 185 13.35 41.94 42.03
CA LYS A 185 12.84 43.08 42.82
C LYS A 185 11.76 42.67 43.82
N GLY A 186 12.15 42.06 44.94
CA GLY A 186 11.26 41.88 46.09
C GLY A 186 11.89 41.14 47.27
N GLY A 187 11.96 41.82 48.42
CA GLY A 187 12.31 41.29 49.75
C GLY A 187 13.81 41.33 50.04
N GLY A 188 14.34 41.86 51.14
CA GLY A 188 13.86 42.41 52.42
C GLY A 188 15.17 42.73 53.18
N GLY A 189 15.32 43.82 53.92
CA GLY A 189 14.51 44.13 55.09
C GLY A 189 15.07 43.37 56.29
N GLU A 190 15.88 44.09 57.08
CA GLU A 190 16.06 43.92 58.53
C GLU A 190 17.03 42.82 59.04
N ASP A 191 18.12 43.34 59.63
CA ASP A 191 18.60 43.06 60.98
C ASP A 191 18.82 41.60 61.41
N ASP A 192 20.08 41.23 61.63
CA ASP A 192 20.40 40.45 62.82
C ASP A 192 21.81 40.72 63.37
N VAL A 193 21.79 41.24 64.60
CA VAL A 193 22.89 41.54 65.50
C VAL A 193 23.07 40.36 66.44
N PHE A 194 24.10 39.52 66.25
CA PHE A 194 24.61 38.55 67.25
C PHE A 194 25.78 37.75 66.64
N MET A 195 26.90 37.38 67.27
CA MET A 195 27.48 37.60 68.59
C MET A 195 29.00 37.37 68.42
N GLY A 196 29.83 38.28 68.96
CA GLY A 196 31.26 38.04 69.14
C GLY A 196 31.51 37.34 70.47
N ALA A 197 32.14 36.17 70.40
CA ALA A 197 32.47 35.31 71.53
C ALA A 197 33.73 35.80 72.29
N PRO A 198 33.93 35.35 73.55
CA PRO A 198 34.91 35.89 74.48
C PRO A 198 36.27 35.21 74.36
N GLY A 199 37.33 35.94 74.74
CA GLY A 199 38.70 35.44 74.87
C GLY A 199 39.69 36.56 75.09
#